data_AF-A0A7S3AMG4-F1
#
_entry.id   AF-A0A7S3AMG4-F1
#
_cell.length_a   1.000
_cell.length_b   1.000
_cell.length_c   1.000
_cell.angle_alpha   90.00
_cell.angle_beta   90.00
_cell.angle_gamma   90.00
#
_symmetry.space_group_name_H-M   'P 1'
#
loop_
_entity.id
_entity.type
_entity.pdbx_description
1 polymer ?
#
loop_
_entity_poly.entity_id
_entity_poly.type
_entity_poly.pdbx_seq_one_letter_code
_entity_poly.pdbx_strand_id
1 'polypeptide(L)'
;MNIDQADLEKLNGVPLMVSFIGVFVNILLLASISNFAWIEGTAMVDGQPFQVHLSLGAAIFGPPSDPTRDNSYFCDDGHACSLKKLCAKEAAADAFDNGLLKDTTPDMWCAAESAGSLVGGLLGFGFIPALAATFFTFLFAAKDTSSLGPLYSTLEKVGLVGDVFKYIVTGCWAVLWVFMFLAMAVFAASVPDTLGWGAVHPEASFGLLRFSLMLISIFGAMLASHLFELWLPDQVAEAWAEFSDTKFPSWKKALYYELMLQMTLYFFLTIYMVDWSLLLVIIAGYYLDAKVKNFKIMYIVLVSISIVFDIFRFAALPDFANMTPGESFGNTLWTFIFLLKPLIVGTIFMYEKEGLDAEGGESYAKMEDPSRGDDNDEIAE
;
A
#
# COMPACT_ATOMS: atom_id res chain seq x y z
N MET A 1 11.92 -25.67 22.41
CA MET A 1 12.51 -25.80 21.06
C MET A 1 13.76 -24.94 21.08
N ASN A 2 14.95 -25.53 21.25
CA ASN A 2 16.20 -24.79 21.26
C ASN A 2 16.62 -24.61 19.80
N ILE A 3 16.44 -23.40 19.27
CA ILE A 3 16.93 -23.02 17.95
C ILE A 3 18.39 -22.62 18.14
N ASP A 4 19.31 -23.38 17.57
CA ASP A 4 20.74 -23.07 17.60
C ASP A 4 21.06 -21.95 16.59
N GLN A 5 22.10 -21.15 16.86
CA GLN A 5 22.48 -20.03 16.00
C GLN A 5 22.87 -20.51 14.59
N ALA A 6 23.43 -21.72 14.48
CA ALA A 6 23.76 -22.37 13.22
C ALA A 6 22.53 -22.80 12.38
N ASP A 7 21.35 -22.95 12.97
CA ASP A 7 20.11 -23.20 12.23
C ASP A 7 19.50 -21.90 11.69
N LEU A 8 19.75 -20.75 12.35
CA LEU A 8 19.29 -19.44 11.87
C LEU A 8 20.04 -19.00 10.60
N GLU A 9 21.33 -19.31 10.49
CA GLU A 9 22.17 -18.99 9.32
C GLU A 9 21.79 -19.79 8.05
N LYS A 10 21.05 -20.90 8.21
CA LYS A 10 20.60 -21.76 7.10
C LYS A 10 19.25 -21.36 6.53
N LEU A 11 18.57 -20.37 7.13
CA LEU A 11 17.26 -19.92 6.66
C LEU A 11 17.41 -19.14 5.35
N ASN A 12 16.55 -19.43 4.38
CA ASN A 12 16.50 -18.64 3.16
C ASN A 12 15.85 -17.26 3.46
N GLY A 13 16.62 -16.19 3.32
CA GLY A 13 16.22 -14.85 3.76
C GLY A 13 14.98 -14.28 3.08
N VAL A 14 14.82 -14.49 1.76
CA VAL A 14 13.68 -13.95 1.00
C VAL A 14 12.36 -14.62 1.42
N PRO A 15 12.21 -15.95 1.39
CA PRO A 15 11.00 -16.61 1.88
C PRO A 15 10.74 -16.34 3.37
N LEU A 16 11.79 -16.20 4.19
CA LEU A 16 11.61 -15.88 5.62
C LEU A 16 10.97 -14.50 5.80
N MET A 17 11.49 -13.48 5.11
CA MET A 17 10.92 -12.13 5.11
C MET A 17 9.47 -12.14 4.60
N VAL A 18 9.21 -12.83 3.48
CA VAL A 18 7.85 -12.94 2.92
C VAL A 18 6.89 -13.65 3.87
N SER A 19 7.37 -14.65 4.62
CA SER A 19 6.58 -15.31 5.66
C SER A 19 6.21 -14.36 6.80
N PHE A 20 7.13 -13.51 7.27
CA PHE A 20 6.81 -12.51 8.30
C PHE A 20 5.78 -11.50 7.79
N ILE A 21 5.89 -11.08 6.53
CA ILE A 21 4.87 -10.25 5.89
C ILE A 21 3.54 -10.97 5.80
N GLY A 22 3.52 -12.27 5.50
CA GLY A 22 2.32 -13.10 5.54
C GLY A 22 1.62 -13.05 6.91
N VAL A 23 2.37 -13.18 8.01
CA VAL A 23 1.82 -13.03 9.37
C VAL A 23 1.23 -11.64 9.57
N PHE A 24 1.97 -10.60 9.18
CA PHE A 24 1.51 -9.22 9.32
C PHE A 24 0.23 -8.96 8.52
N VAL A 25 0.15 -9.43 7.27
CA VAL A 25 -1.04 -9.36 6.41
C VAL A 25 -2.23 -10.07 7.06
N ASN A 26 -2.05 -11.24 7.67
CA ASN A 26 -3.13 -11.93 8.39
C ASN A 26 -3.68 -11.09 9.55
N ILE A 27 -2.80 -10.42 10.31
CA ILE A 27 -3.21 -9.51 11.40
C ILE A 27 -3.98 -8.32 10.85
N LEU A 28 -3.50 -7.71 9.75
CA LEU A 28 -4.16 -6.58 9.11
C LEU A 28 -5.53 -6.95 8.54
N LEU A 29 -5.67 -8.13 7.93
CA LEU A 29 -6.95 -8.66 7.46
C LEU A 29 -7.93 -8.83 8.62
N LEU A 30 -7.48 -9.34 9.76
CA LEU A 30 -8.34 -9.50 10.94
C LEU A 30 -8.78 -8.15 11.50
N ALA A 31 -7.85 -7.19 11.58
CA ALA A 31 -8.12 -5.83 12.01
C ALA A 31 -9.06 -5.08 11.05
N SER A 32 -8.95 -5.34 9.75
CA SER A 32 -9.86 -4.79 8.72
C SER A 32 -11.29 -5.30 8.93
N ILE A 33 -11.49 -6.61 9.10
CA ILE A 33 -12.83 -7.19 9.25
C ILE A 33 -13.52 -6.77 10.56
N SER A 34 -12.75 -6.55 11.63
CA SER A 34 -13.30 -6.38 12.98
C SER A 34 -13.73 -4.94 13.33
N ASN A 35 -13.52 -3.97 12.44
CA ASN A 35 -13.74 -2.55 12.74
C ASN A 35 -14.94 -1.95 11.98
N PHE A 36 -15.48 -0.86 12.52
CA PHE A 36 -16.58 -0.06 11.96
C PHE A 36 -16.13 1.00 10.95
N ALA A 37 -14.88 0.90 10.47
CA ALA A 37 -14.25 1.90 9.62
C ALA A 37 -14.13 1.44 8.17
N TRP A 38 -15.18 0.81 7.61
CA TRP A 38 -15.19 0.44 6.19
C TRP A 38 -15.69 1.56 5.30
N ILE A 39 -16.80 2.18 5.70
CA ILE A 39 -17.44 3.27 4.97
C ILE A 39 -17.94 4.30 5.97
N GLU A 40 -17.66 5.55 5.67
CA GLU A 40 -18.30 6.72 6.25
C GLU A 40 -19.37 7.25 5.31
N GLY A 41 -20.49 7.72 5.87
CA GLY A 41 -21.51 8.42 5.10
C GLY A 41 -22.44 9.24 5.99
N THR A 42 -23.53 9.71 5.41
CA THR A 42 -24.60 10.41 6.14
C THR A 42 -25.93 9.67 5.93
N ALA A 43 -26.50 9.22 7.04
CA ALA A 43 -27.84 8.64 7.12
C ALA A 43 -28.87 9.70 7.52
N MET A 44 -30.14 9.47 7.18
CA MET A 44 -31.23 10.39 7.45
C MET A 44 -32.28 9.71 8.33
N VAL A 45 -32.76 10.41 9.35
CA VAL A 45 -33.95 10.06 10.17
C VAL A 45 -34.75 11.32 10.42
N ASP A 46 -36.05 11.27 10.15
CA ASP A 46 -37.01 12.38 10.30
C ASP A 46 -36.54 13.69 9.61
N GLY A 47 -35.75 13.56 8.54
CA GLY A 47 -35.20 14.67 7.77
C GLY A 47 -33.95 15.31 8.38
N GLN A 48 -33.37 14.71 9.42
CA GLN A 48 -32.10 15.14 10.02
C GLN A 48 -30.93 14.26 9.56
N PRO A 49 -29.79 14.87 9.16
CA PRO A 49 -28.59 14.13 8.78
C PRO A 49 -27.78 13.68 10.00
N PHE A 50 -27.39 12.42 10.01
CA PHE A 50 -26.53 11.81 11.01
C PHE A 50 -25.34 11.14 10.35
N GLN A 51 -24.14 11.34 10.92
CA GLN A 51 -22.94 10.67 10.46
C GLN A 51 -23.00 9.19 10.83
N VAL A 52 -22.67 8.33 9.87
CA VAL A 52 -22.70 6.88 10.03
C VAL A 52 -21.37 6.26 9.62
N HIS A 53 -20.90 5.31 10.43
CA HIS A 53 -19.72 4.49 10.15
C HIS A 53 -20.14 3.02 10.06
N LEU A 54 -19.81 2.38 8.94
CA LEU A 54 -20.19 1.00 8.66
C LEU A 54 -19.01 0.04 8.87
N SER A 55 -19.30 -1.09 9.51
CA SER A 55 -18.53 -2.33 9.36
C SER A 55 -19.16 -3.22 8.27
N LEU A 56 -18.59 -4.40 8.04
CA LEU A 56 -19.14 -5.40 7.11
C LEU A 56 -20.52 -5.95 7.52
N GLY A 57 -20.97 -5.76 8.76
CA GLY A 57 -22.25 -6.35 9.22
C GLY A 57 -23.09 -5.45 10.13
N ALA A 58 -22.57 -4.28 10.50
CA ALA A 58 -23.19 -3.38 11.46
C ALA A 58 -22.83 -1.92 11.19
N ALA A 59 -23.64 -1.00 11.70
CA ALA A 59 -23.50 0.44 11.62
C ALA A 59 -23.46 1.07 13.02
N ILE A 60 -22.70 2.14 13.16
CA ILE A 60 -22.72 3.04 14.33
C ILE A 60 -22.93 4.48 13.85
N PHE A 61 -23.54 5.30 14.70
CA PHE A 61 -23.99 6.64 14.37
C PHE A 61 -23.44 7.65 15.38
N GLY A 62 -22.81 8.69 14.87
CA GLY A 62 -22.24 9.76 15.68
C GLY A 62 -21.01 10.38 15.02
N PRO A 63 -20.55 11.52 15.55
CA PRO A 63 -19.32 12.17 15.07
C PRO A 63 -18.07 11.34 15.42
N PRO A 64 -16.93 11.57 14.75
CA PRO A 64 -15.66 10.90 15.05
C PRO A 64 -15.21 10.93 16.51
N SER A 65 -15.55 12.01 17.23
CA SER A 65 -15.22 12.17 18.65
C SER A 65 -16.09 11.35 19.59
N ASP A 66 -17.29 10.96 19.16
CA ASP A 66 -18.22 10.08 19.88
C ASP A 66 -19.10 9.31 18.86
N PRO A 67 -18.55 8.25 18.26
CA PRO A 67 -19.15 7.58 17.09
C PRO A 67 -20.38 6.73 17.43
N THR A 68 -20.84 6.77 18.68
CA THR A 68 -22.05 6.06 19.15
C THR A 68 -23.11 7.00 19.72
N ARG A 69 -22.84 8.31 19.76
CA ARG A 69 -23.71 9.32 20.38
C ARG A 69 -25.13 9.28 19.84
N ASP A 70 -25.26 9.06 18.53
CA ASP A 70 -26.50 9.20 17.80
C ASP A 70 -27.14 7.82 17.50
N ASN A 71 -26.61 6.74 18.09
CA ASN A 71 -27.15 5.39 17.93
C ASN A 71 -28.61 5.28 18.35
N SER A 72 -29.05 6.00 19.38
CA SER A 72 -30.42 5.91 19.90
C SER A 72 -31.51 6.27 18.87
N TYR A 73 -31.17 7.03 17.83
CA TYR A 73 -32.10 7.37 16.75
C TYR A 73 -32.30 6.21 15.75
N PHE A 74 -31.37 5.26 15.69
CA PHE A 74 -31.37 4.18 14.70
C PHE A 74 -31.43 2.79 15.33
N CYS A 75 -30.84 2.62 16.51
CA CYS A 75 -30.61 1.37 17.22
C CYS A 75 -31.44 1.37 18.50
N ASP A 76 -32.31 0.38 18.66
CA ASP A 76 -33.03 0.13 19.92
C ASP A 76 -32.01 -0.24 21.03
N ASP A 77 -31.57 0.75 21.81
CA ASP A 77 -30.67 0.68 22.99
C ASP A 77 -29.31 -0.04 22.80
N GLY A 78 -28.85 -0.22 21.56
CA GLY A 78 -27.61 -0.93 21.23
C GLY A 78 -26.39 -0.03 21.00
N HIS A 79 -25.19 -0.53 21.34
CA HIS A 79 -23.90 0.10 20.96
C HIS A 79 -23.62 0.05 19.44
N ALA A 80 -24.32 -0.79 18.68
CA ALA A 80 -24.27 -0.85 17.22
C ALA A 80 -25.56 -1.45 16.64
N CYS A 81 -25.93 -1.03 15.44
CA CYS A 81 -27.06 -1.56 14.67
C CYS A 81 -26.58 -2.65 13.72
N SER A 82 -27.22 -3.82 13.69
CA SER A 82 -26.97 -4.79 12.61
C SER A 82 -27.52 -4.26 11.28
N LEU A 83 -26.73 -4.34 10.21
CA LEU A 83 -27.18 -3.97 8.85
C LEU A 83 -28.40 -4.78 8.42
N LYS A 84 -28.47 -6.06 8.82
CA LYS A 84 -29.63 -6.91 8.58
C LYS A 84 -30.91 -6.40 9.24
N LYS A 85 -30.81 -5.82 10.44
CA LYS A 85 -31.96 -5.20 11.12
C LYS A 85 -32.38 -3.91 10.44
N LEU A 86 -31.42 -3.09 10.00
CA LEU A 86 -31.70 -1.85 9.28
C LEU A 86 -32.35 -2.11 7.91
N CYS A 87 -31.88 -3.12 7.19
CA CYS A 87 -32.48 -3.60 5.94
C CYS A 87 -33.92 -4.13 6.14
N ALA A 88 -34.22 -4.72 7.31
CA ALA A 88 -35.55 -5.23 7.63
C ALA A 88 -36.53 -4.17 8.15
N LYS A 89 -36.11 -2.90 8.32
CA LYS A 89 -37.02 -1.82 8.73
C LYS A 89 -38.01 -1.52 7.61
N GLU A 90 -39.26 -1.22 7.99
CA GLU A 90 -40.24 -0.72 7.04
C GLU A 90 -39.82 0.68 6.55
N ALA A 91 -40.02 0.95 5.26
CA ALA A 91 -39.74 2.27 4.71
C ALA A 91 -40.71 3.29 5.32
N ALA A 92 -40.17 4.34 5.95
CA ALA A 92 -40.98 5.48 6.34
C ALA A 92 -41.55 6.14 5.07
N ALA A 93 -42.86 6.40 5.08
CA ALA A 93 -43.55 7.03 3.95
C ALA A 93 -43.35 8.55 3.90
N ASP A 94 -42.66 9.12 4.88
CA ASP A 94 -42.51 10.56 5.03
C ASP A 94 -41.46 11.10 4.07
N ALA A 95 -41.90 12.03 3.21
CA ALA A 95 -41.07 12.72 2.24
C ALA A 95 -41.06 14.23 2.51
N PHE A 96 -40.00 14.90 2.07
CA PHE A 96 -39.94 16.34 1.89
C PHE A 96 -40.88 16.78 0.75
N ASP A 97 -41.21 18.06 0.69
CA ASP A 97 -42.09 18.64 -0.36
C ASP A 97 -41.54 18.46 -1.79
N ASN A 98 -40.23 18.21 -1.91
CA ASN A 98 -39.56 17.92 -3.18
C ASN A 98 -39.60 16.43 -3.58
N GLY A 99 -40.28 15.58 -2.80
CA GLY A 99 -40.43 14.15 -3.05
C GLY A 99 -39.27 13.27 -2.59
N LEU A 100 -38.21 13.84 -1.98
CA LEU A 100 -37.14 13.05 -1.35
C LEU A 100 -37.61 12.50 -0.02
N LEU A 101 -37.26 11.25 0.29
CA LEU A 101 -37.60 10.64 1.56
C LEU A 101 -36.81 11.28 2.71
N LYS A 102 -37.46 11.40 3.87
CA LYS A 102 -36.87 11.96 5.08
C LYS A 102 -35.95 10.98 5.81
N ASP A 103 -36.06 9.70 5.47
CA ASP A 103 -35.32 8.61 6.07
C ASP A 103 -34.46 7.88 5.04
N THR A 104 -33.35 7.31 5.50
CA THR A 104 -32.56 6.38 4.69
C THR A 104 -33.41 5.16 4.35
N THR A 105 -33.57 4.92 3.05
CA THR A 105 -34.41 3.81 2.56
C THR A 105 -33.86 2.44 2.96
N PRO A 106 -34.75 1.44 3.20
CA PRO A 106 -34.33 0.06 3.46
C PRO A 106 -33.46 -0.51 2.34
N ASP A 107 -33.71 -0.14 1.08
CA ASP A 107 -32.92 -0.59 -0.07
C ASP A 107 -31.42 -0.22 0.05
N MET A 108 -31.11 0.97 0.56
CA MET A 108 -29.73 1.39 0.81
C MET A 108 -29.07 0.53 1.91
N TRP A 109 -29.81 0.23 2.98
CA TRP A 109 -29.33 -0.66 4.05
C TRP A 109 -29.15 -2.10 3.57
N CYS A 110 -30.04 -2.60 2.72
CA CYS A 110 -29.93 -3.92 2.13
C CYS A 110 -28.77 -4.03 1.15
N ALA A 111 -28.50 -2.98 0.35
CA ALA A 111 -27.33 -2.93 -0.50
C ALA A 111 -26.03 -2.99 0.32
N ALA A 112 -25.94 -2.20 1.40
CA ALA A 112 -24.81 -2.22 2.32
C ALA A 112 -24.65 -3.60 3.02
N GLU A 113 -25.75 -4.22 3.46
CA GLU A 113 -25.74 -5.55 4.08
C GLU A 113 -25.24 -6.63 3.11
N SER A 114 -25.76 -6.63 1.88
CA SER A 114 -25.37 -7.59 0.86
C SER A 114 -23.89 -7.43 0.50
N ALA A 115 -23.42 -6.18 0.31
CA ALA A 115 -22.01 -5.89 0.04
C ALA A 115 -21.12 -6.38 1.19
N GLY A 116 -21.48 -6.05 2.43
CA GLY A 116 -20.73 -6.44 3.62
C GLY A 116 -20.71 -7.94 3.87
N SER A 117 -21.84 -8.64 3.68
CA SER A 117 -21.97 -10.09 3.84
C SER A 117 -21.15 -10.87 2.81
N LEU A 118 -21.22 -10.48 1.53
CA LEU A 118 -20.43 -11.10 0.46
C LEU A 118 -18.92 -10.92 0.70
N VAL A 119 -18.52 -9.70 1.08
CA VAL A 119 -17.11 -9.36 1.31
C VAL A 119 -16.58 -10.01 2.58
N GLY A 120 -17.37 -10.04 3.65
CA GLY A 120 -17.08 -10.80 4.85
C GLY A 120 -16.90 -12.29 4.57
N GLY A 121 -17.73 -12.86 3.69
CA GLY A 121 -17.58 -14.23 3.21
C GLY A 121 -16.28 -14.44 2.43
N LEU A 122 -16.00 -13.59 1.43
CA LEU A 122 -14.78 -13.67 0.61
C LEU A 122 -13.51 -13.56 1.46
N LEU A 123 -13.47 -12.62 2.41
CA LEU A 123 -12.32 -12.45 3.30
C LEU A 123 -12.22 -13.58 4.33
N GLY A 124 -13.35 -14.07 4.84
CA GLY A 124 -13.41 -15.24 5.71
C GLY A 124 -12.85 -16.49 5.04
N PHE A 125 -13.23 -16.77 3.79
CA PHE A 125 -12.63 -17.86 3.01
C PHE A 125 -11.18 -17.56 2.61
N GLY A 126 -10.85 -16.29 2.36
CA GLY A 126 -9.50 -15.80 2.06
C GLY A 126 -8.48 -16.00 3.19
N PHE A 127 -8.92 -16.18 4.44
CA PHE A 127 -8.02 -16.53 5.54
C PHE A 127 -7.37 -17.90 5.39
N ILE A 128 -8.05 -18.86 4.76
CA ILE A 128 -7.52 -20.22 4.54
C ILE A 128 -6.26 -20.16 3.67
N PRO A 129 -6.29 -19.59 2.45
CA PRO A 129 -5.07 -19.43 1.66
C PRO A 129 -4.07 -18.46 2.31
N ALA A 130 -4.49 -17.49 3.13
CA ALA A 130 -3.57 -16.60 3.85
C ALA A 130 -2.69 -17.35 4.87
N LEU A 131 -3.30 -18.20 5.69
CA LEU A 131 -2.59 -19.05 6.63
C LEU A 131 -1.73 -20.09 5.92
N ALA A 132 -2.28 -20.72 4.87
CA ALA A 132 -1.55 -21.70 4.06
C ALA A 132 -0.33 -21.06 3.38
N ALA A 133 -0.48 -19.90 2.73
CA ALA A 133 0.61 -19.16 2.09
C ALA A 133 1.72 -18.85 3.10
N THR A 134 1.35 -18.33 4.28
CA THR A 134 2.31 -17.99 5.34
C THR A 134 3.05 -19.23 5.83
N PHE A 135 2.31 -20.29 6.16
CA PHE A 135 2.87 -21.53 6.68
C PHE A 135 3.78 -22.24 5.67
N PHE A 136 3.35 -22.41 4.42
CA PHE A 136 4.17 -23.06 3.40
C PHE A 136 5.40 -22.24 3.03
N THR A 137 5.30 -20.91 3.05
CA THR A 137 6.46 -20.04 2.83
C THR A 137 7.48 -20.17 3.97
N PHE A 138 7.01 -20.23 5.22
CA PHE A 138 7.88 -20.50 6.37
C PHE A 138 8.58 -21.86 6.26
N LEU A 139 7.82 -22.91 5.92
CA LEU A 139 8.37 -24.24 5.70
C LEU A 139 9.42 -24.24 4.58
N PHE A 140 9.20 -23.48 3.52
CA PHE A 140 10.19 -23.32 2.46
C PHE A 140 11.47 -22.64 2.95
N ALA A 141 11.33 -21.56 3.73
CA ALA A 141 12.45 -20.84 4.32
C ALA A 141 13.31 -21.75 5.21
N ALA A 142 12.67 -22.65 5.95
CA ALA A 142 13.30 -23.51 6.94
C ALA A 142 13.62 -24.92 6.43
N LYS A 143 13.56 -25.18 5.12
CA LYS A 143 13.78 -26.52 4.52
C LYS A 143 15.13 -27.15 4.88
N ASP A 144 16.16 -26.32 5.09
CA ASP A 144 17.54 -26.76 5.35
C ASP A 144 17.88 -26.83 6.85
N THR A 145 16.90 -26.59 7.74
CA THR A 145 17.10 -26.67 9.20
C THR A 145 16.92 -28.10 9.73
N SER A 146 17.79 -28.48 10.66
CA SER A 146 17.79 -29.82 11.27
C SER A 146 16.50 -30.15 12.03
N SER A 147 15.83 -29.12 12.55
CA SER A 147 14.62 -29.22 13.37
C SER A 147 13.35 -29.64 12.62
N LEU A 148 13.29 -29.47 11.29
CA LEU A 148 12.11 -29.79 10.46
C LEU A 148 12.28 -31.06 9.62
N GLY A 149 13.39 -31.78 9.77
CA GLY A 149 13.68 -33.02 9.03
C GLY A 149 12.56 -34.09 9.06
N PRO A 150 11.89 -34.36 10.20
CA PRO A 150 10.76 -35.31 10.25
C PRO A 150 9.54 -34.87 9.44
N LEU A 151 9.27 -33.56 9.39
CA LEU A 151 8.17 -33.01 8.60
C LEU A 151 8.49 -33.05 7.10
N TYR A 152 9.72 -32.66 6.74
CA TYR A 152 10.16 -32.64 5.35
C TYR A 152 10.24 -34.04 4.74
N SER A 153 10.77 -35.02 5.47
CA SER A 153 10.77 -36.43 5.03
C SER A 153 9.36 -37.01 4.87
N THR A 154 8.36 -36.46 5.55
CA THR A 154 6.95 -36.82 5.33
C THR A 154 6.41 -36.17 4.06
N LEU A 155 6.74 -34.90 3.81
CA LEU A 155 6.38 -34.20 2.57
C LEU A 155 7.02 -34.86 1.33
N GLU A 156 8.26 -35.32 1.46
CA GLU A 156 8.98 -36.05 0.41
C GLU A 156 8.28 -37.36 0.04
N LYS A 157 7.77 -38.11 1.02
CA LYS A 157 6.99 -39.34 0.79
C LYS A 157 5.67 -39.10 0.04
N VAL A 158 5.12 -37.89 0.10
CA VAL A 158 3.89 -37.48 -0.60
C VAL A 158 4.20 -36.82 -1.95
N GLY A 159 5.48 -36.66 -2.31
CA GLY A 159 5.90 -36.01 -3.55
C GLY A 159 5.76 -34.48 -3.53
N LEU A 160 5.62 -33.88 -2.34
CA LEU A 160 5.47 -32.44 -2.12
C LEU A 160 6.83 -31.75 -1.92
N VAL A 161 7.81 -32.08 -2.77
CA VAL A 161 9.20 -31.60 -2.68
C VAL A 161 9.65 -31.08 -4.05
N GLY A 162 10.68 -30.23 -4.08
CA GLY A 162 11.23 -29.66 -5.30
C GLY A 162 10.26 -28.64 -5.92
N ASP A 163 10.06 -28.73 -7.24
CA ASP A 163 9.27 -27.74 -7.99
C ASP A 163 7.79 -27.74 -7.62
N VAL A 164 7.22 -28.91 -7.27
CA VAL A 164 5.82 -29.02 -6.83
C VAL A 164 5.55 -28.12 -5.63
N PHE A 165 6.49 -28.08 -4.68
CA PHE A 165 6.35 -27.26 -3.48
C PHE A 165 6.45 -25.76 -3.79
N LYS A 166 7.30 -25.36 -4.76
CA LYS A 166 7.35 -23.98 -5.26
C LYS A 166 6.00 -23.54 -5.85
N TYR A 167 5.38 -24.39 -6.70
CA TYR A 167 4.07 -24.11 -7.27
C TYR A 167 2.96 -24.00 -6.22
N ILE A 168 3.00 -24.83 -5.17
CA ILE A 168 2.02 -24.75 -4.07
C ILE A 168 2.16 -23.43 -3.33
N VAL A 169 3.39 -23.05 -2.96
CA VAL A 169 3.66 -21.78 -2.27
C VAL A 169 3.16 -20.61 -3.11
N THR A 170 3.60 -20.50 -4.37
CA THR A 170 3.17 -19.42 -5.27
C THR A 170 1.66 -19.45 -5.53
N GLY A 171 1.07 -20.65 -5.67
CA GLY A 171 -0.37 -20.84 -5.84
C GLY A 171 -1.18 -20.32 -4.65
N CYS A 172 -0.74 -20.59 -3.40
CA CYS A 172 -1.40 -20.06 -2.21
C CYS A 172 -1.39 -18.53 -2.16
N TRP A 173 -0.25 -17.89 -2.50
CA TRP A 173 -0.16 -16.43 -2.60
C TRP A 173 -1.05 -15.86 -3.72
N ALA A 174 -1.10 -16.50 -4.87
CA ALA A 174 -1.96 -16.08 -5.99
C ALA A 174 -3.45 -16.22 -5.63
N VAL A 175 -3.85 -17.32 -5.00
CA VAL A 175 -5.24 -17.52 -4.55
C VAL A 175 -5.61 -16.47 -3.50
N LEU A 176 -4.75 -16.23 -2.50
CA LEU A 176 -4.96 -15.16 -1.52
C LEU A 176 -5.16 -13.80 -2.19
N TRP A 177 -4.30 -13.46 -3.15
CA TRP A 177 -4.40 -12.23 -3.94
C TRP A 177 -5.76 -12.12 -4.64
N VAL A 178 -6.22 -13.20 -5.31
CA VAL A 178 -7.51 -13.22 -6.01
C VAL A 178 -8.66 -13.00 -5.02
N PHE A 179 -8.68 -13.67 -3.88
CA PHE A 179 -9.73 -13.49 -2.87
C PHE A 179 -9.80 -12.04 -2.39
N MET A 180 -8.66 -11.41 -2.11
CA MET A 180 -8.62 -10.03 -1.64
C MET A 180 -8.97 -9.02 -2.74
N PHE A 181 -8.50 -9.23 -3.96
CA PHE A 181 -8.87 -8.42 -5.10
C PHE A 181 -10.37 -8.49 -5.37
N LEU A 182 -10.95 -9.69 -5.37
CA LEU A 182 -12.39 -9.88 -5.55
C LEU A 182 -13.19 -9.26 -4.40
N ALA A 183 -12.73 -9.41 -3.15
CA ALA A 183 -13.37 -8.76 -2.00
C ALA A 183 -13.42 -7.23 -2.18
N MET A 184 -12.31 -6.61 -2.59
CA MET A 184 -12.27 -5.17 -2.86
C MET A 184 -13.16 -4.75 -4.04
N ALA A 185 -13.08 -5.48 -5.15
CA ALA A 185 -13.84 -5.17 -6.37
C ALA A 185 -15.35 -5.31 -6.15
N VAL A 186 -15.77 -6.39 -5.47
CA VAL A 186 -17.18 -6.63 -5.13
C VAL A 186 -17.68 -5.56 -4.15
N PHE A 187 -16.89 -5.20 -3.14
CA PHE A 187 -17.27 -4.14 -2.21
C PHE A 187 -17.49 -2.81 -2.93
N ALA A 188 -16.51 -2.39 -3.74
CA ALA A 188 -16.56 -1.13 -4.47
C ALA A 188 -17.69 -1.08 -5.51
N ALA A 189 -18.08 -2.22 -6.07
CA ALA A 189 -19.17 -2.31 -7.05
C ALA A 189 -20.56 -2.42 -6.43
N SER A 190 -20.67 -2.84 -5.16
CA SER A 190 -21.96 -3.18 -4.51
C SER A 190 -22.35 -2.22 -3.39
N VAL A 191 -21.42 -1.41 -2.89
CA VAL A 191 -21.72 -0.38 -1.89
C VAL A 191 -22.65 0.69 -2.50
N PRO A 192 -23.69 1.16 -1.79
CA PRO A 192 -24.51 2.26 -2.28
C PRO A 192 -23.72 3.58 -2.33
N ASP A 193 -23.94 4.39 -3.37
CA ASP A 193 -23.26 5.69 -3.53
C ASP A 193 -23.60 6.70 -2.41
N THR A 194 -24.75 6.53 -1.76
CA THR A 194 -25.26 7.37 -0.69
C THR A 194 -26.03 6.54 0.34
N LEU A 195 -26.03 6.99 1.59
CA LEU A 195 -26.88 6.44 2.66
C LEU A 195 -28.05 7.37 2.97
N GLY A 196 -28.44 8.23 2.04
CA GLY A 196 -29.58 9.15 2.17
C GLY A 196 -29.19 10.60 1.97
N TRP A 197 -27.95 10.96 2.31
CA TRP A 197 -27.39 12.29 2.04
C TRP A 197 -25.90 12.21 1.74
N GLY A 198 -25.42 13.01 0.77
CA GLY A 198 -24.01 13.07 0.41
C GLY A 198 -23.47 11.76 -0.19
N ALA A 199 -22.18 11.77 -0.53
CA ALA A 199 -21.48 10.59 -1.01
C ALA A 199 -20.96 9.75 0.17
N VAL A 200 -20.84 8.45 -0.03
CA VAL A 200 -20.10 7.58 0.89
C VAL A 200 -18.61 7.62 0.60
N HIS A 201 -17.80 7.45 1.63
CA HIS A 201 -16.35 7.49 1.55
C HIS A 201 -15.71 6.24 2.20
N PRO A 202 -14.76 5.56 1.54
CA PRO A 202 -14.05 4.46 2.16
C PRO A 202 -13.18 4.91 3.33
N GLU A 203 -13.19 4.16 4.42
CA GLU A 203 -12.45 4.46 5.65
C GLU A 203 -11.24 3.52 5.85
N ALA A 204 -10.60 3.62 7.02
CA ALA A 204 -9.34 2.96 7.34
C ALA A 204 -9.36 1.44 7.18
N SER A 205 -10.45 0.73 7.49
CA SER A 205 -10.54 -0.73 7.34
C SER A 205 -10.49 -1.17 5.88
N PHE A 206 -11.16 -0.45 4.97
CA PHE A 206 -11.01 -0.66 3.54
C PHE A 206 -9.58 -0.30 3.07
N GLY A 207 -9.01 0.75 3.68
CA GLY A 207 -7.61 1.11 3.59
C GLY A 207 -6.61 0.01 3.91
N LEU A 208 -6.79 -0.66 5.05
CA LEU A 208 -5.95 -1.78 5.49
C LEU A 208 -6.04 -2.95 4.53
N LEU A 209 -7.21 -3.20 3.93
CA LEU A 209 -7.38 -4.23 2.91
C LEU A 209 -6.57 -3.89 1.63
N ARG A 210 -6.66 -2.64 1.15
CA ARG A 210 -5.85 -2.14 0.02
C ARG A 210 -4.36 -2.31 0.28
N PHE A 211 -3.90 -1.90 1.45
CA PHE A 211 -2.51 -2.00 1.86
C PHE A 211 -2.04 -3.46 1.94
N SER A 212 -2.88 -4.34 2.48
CA SER A 212 -2.61 -5.78 2.53
C SER A 212 -2.50 -6.38 1.12
N LEU A 213 -3.36 -5.98 0.17
CA LEU A 213 -3.29 -6.43 -1.22
C LEU A 213 -1.98 -5.98 -1.88
N MET A 214 -1.53 -4.76 -1.60
CA MET A 214 -0.25 -4.24 -2.11
C MET A 214 0.94 -5.04 -1.56
N LEU A 215 0.95 -5.32 -0.25
CA LEU A 215 1.95 -6.19 0.38
C LEU A 215 2.01 -7.57 -0.29
N ILE A 216 0.86 -8.22 -0.46
CA ILE A 216 0.78 -9.53 -1.12
C ILE A 216 1.28 -9.45 -2.57
N SER A 217 0.96 -8.38 -3.29
CA SER A 217 1.40 -8.19 -4.68
C SER A 217 2.92 -8.11 -4.77
N ILE A 218 3.55 -7.27 -3.95
CA ILE A 218 5.01 -7.06 -3.98
C ILE A 218 5.75 -8.29 -3.46
N PHE A 219 5.39 -8.77 -2.28
CA PHE A 219 6.09 -9.87 -1.63
C PHE A 219 5.79 -11.22 -2.31
N GLY A 220 4.59 -11.40 -2.85
CA GLY A 220 4.23 -12.55 -3.69
C GLY A 220 5.02 -12.57 -5.00
N ALA A 221 5.15 -11.41 -5.67
CA ALA A 221 5.97 -11.31 -6.88
C ALA A 221 7.46 -11.54 -6.60
N MET A 222 7.99 -10.98 -5.51
CA MET A 222 9.37 -11.21 -5.08
C MET A 222 9.62 -12.67 -4.72
N LEU A 223 8.69 -13.32 -4.02
CA LEU A 223 8.76 -14.74 -3.71
C LEU A 223 8.74 -15.59 -4.97
N ALA A 224 7.80 -15.37 -5.89
CA ALA A 224 7.75 -16.10 -7.15
C ALA A 224 9.03 -15.91 -7.96
N SER A 225 9.52 -14.67 -8.06
CA SER A 225 10.76 -14.36 -8.77
C SER A 225 11.97 -15.08 -8.19
N HIS A 226 12.05 -15.17 -6.85
CA HIS A 226 13.09 -15.91 -6.14
C HIS A 226 12.97 -17.43 -6.31
N LEU A 227 11.76 -17.98 -6.19
CA LEU A 227 11.54 -19.43 -6.29
C LEU A 227 11.84 -19.99 -7.69
N PHE A 228 11.55 -19.20 -8.72
CA PHE A 228 11.74 -19.56 -10.13
C PHE A 228 13.00 -18.97 -10.75
N GLU A 229 13.89 -18.36 -9.94
CA GLU A 229 15.17 -17.78 -10.41
C GLU A 229 14.99 -16.81 -11.59
N LEU A 230 13.89 -16.05 -11.60
CA LEU A 230 13.52 -15.14 -12.69
C LEU A 230 14.35 -13.85 -12.67
N TRP A 231 14.94 -13.50 -11.53
CA TRP A 231 15.86 -12.38 -11.43
C TRP A 231 17.26 -12.82 -11.80
N LEU A 232 17.85 -12.12 -12.77
CA LEU A 232 19.30 -12.16 -12.98
C LEU A 232 19.94 -11.57 -11.71
N PRO A 233 20.72 -12.34 -10.94
CA PRO A 233 21.36 -11.87 -9.70
C PRO A 233 22.15 -10.58 -9.92
N ASP A 234 22.71 -10.44 -11.12
CA ASP A 234 23.56 -9.33 -11.52
C ASP A 234 22.84 -7.98 -11.46
N GLN A 235 21.56 -7.88 -11.87
CA GLN A 235 20.87 -6.58 -11.96
C GLN A 235 20.54 -5.98 -10.59
N VAL A 236 20.09 -6.80 -9.65
CA VAL A 236 19.78 -6.35 -8.29
C VAL A 236 21.06 -6.13 -7.49
N ALA A 237 22.06 -6.99 -7.69
CA ALA A 237 23.38 -6.81 -7.09
C ALA A 237 24.09 -5.55 -7.60
N GLU A 238 23.96 -5.23 -8.89
CA GLU A 238 24.53 -4.03 -9.51
C GLU A 238 23.87 -2.76 -8.96
N ALA A 239 22.54 -2.71 -8.90
CA ALA A 239 21.82 -1.57 -8.30
C ALA A 239 22.16 -1.38 -6.81
N TRP A 240 22.30 -2.48 -6.05
CA TRP A 240 22.71 -2.42 -4.64
C TRP A 240 24.18 -2.03 -4.47
N ALA A 241 25.07 -2.56 -5.30
CA ALA A 241 26.49 -2.22 -5.30
C ALA A 241 26.67 -0.73 -5.60
N GLU A 242 25.97 -0.21 -6.62
CA GLU A 242 26.00 1.21 -6.95
C GLU A 242 25.55 2.10 -5.78
N PHE A 243 24.47 1.73 -5.09
CA PHE A 243 24.02 2.45 -3.90
C PHE A 243 25.01 2.36 -2.72
N SER A 244 25.56 1.17 -2.47
CA SER A 244 26.53 0.90 -1.40
C SER A 244 27.81 1.70 -1.60
N ASP A 245 28.35 1.67 -2.82
CA ASP A 245 29.63 2.27 -3.20
C ASP A 245 29.54 3.79 -3.38
N THR A 246 28.33 4.33 -3.51
CA THR A 246 28.10 5.78 -3.53
C THR A 246 28.47 6.41 -2.17
N LYS A 247 29.34 7.44 -2.19
CA LYS A 247 29.83 8.14 -0.99
C LYS A 247 28.68 8.77 -0.20
N PHE A 248 28.72 8.63 1.14
CA PHE A 248 27.67 9.08 2.07
C PHE A 248 27.32 10.58 1.99
N PRO A 249 28.27 11.53 1.79
CA PRO A 249 27.93 12.94 1.64
C PRO A 249 27.64 13.39 0.19
N SER A 250 27.34 12.47 -0.74
CA SER A 250 27.05 12.85 -2.13
C SER A 250 25.57 13.18 -2.36
N TRP A 251 25.29 14.11 -3.26
CA TRP A 251 23.91 14.47 -3.66
C TRP A 251 23.18 13.28 -4.30
N LYS A 252 23.91 12.38 -4.97
CA LYS A 252 23.35 11.13 -5.51
C LYS A 252 22.79 10.23 -4.41
N LYS A 253 23.53 10.06 -3.30
CA LYS A 253 23.09 9.25 -2.15
C LYS A 253 21.91 9.87 -1.43
N ALA A 254 21.91 11.20 -1.26
CA ALA A 254 20.77 11.94 -0.73
C ALA A 254 19.51 11.70 -1.58
N LEU A 255 19.64 11.78 -2.90
CA LEU A 255 18.53 11.53 -3.82
C LEU A 255 17.97 10.10 -3.71
N TYR A 256 18.82 9.08 -3.58
CA TYR A 256 18.37 7.71 -3.29
C TYR A 256 17.57 7.63 -1.99
N TYR A 257 18.04 8.25 -0.90
CA TYR A 257 17.34 8.24 0.38
C TYR A 257 16.00 8.98 0.33
N GLU A 258 15.96 10.14 -0.34
CA GLU A 258 14.73 10.92 -0.51
C GLU A 258 13.68 10.16 -1.32
N LEU A 259 14.09 9.51 -2.41
CA LEU A 259 13.18 8.69 -3.23
C LEU A 259 12.70 7.44 -2.48
N MET A 260 13.58 6.79 -1.71
CA MET A 260 13.19 5.65 -0.87
C MET A 260 12.24 6.07 0.25
N LEU A 261 12.48 7.23 0.88
CA LEU A 261 11.57 7.80 1.87
C LEU A 261 10.22 8.17 1.23
N GLN A 262 10.23 8.83 0.07
CA GLN A 262 9.02 9.18 -0.65
C GLN A 262 8.22 7.92 -1.06
N MET A 263 8.89 6.89 -1.54
CA MET A 263 8.28 5.59 -1.85
C MET A 263 7.64 4.97 -0.60
N THR A 264 8.35 4.98 0.54
CA THR A 264 7.86 4.46 1.81
C THR A 264 6.62 5.23 2.30
N LEU A 265 6.63 6.55 2.19
CA LEU A 265 5.48 7.38 2.56
C LEU A 265 4.28 7.11 1.66
N TYR A 266 4.48 7.02 0.34
CA TYR A 266 3.40 6.63 -0.59
C TYR A 266 2.87 5.22 -0.30
N PHE A 267 3.76 4.30 0.07
CA PHE A 267 3.40 2.95 0.46
C PHE A 267 2.42 2.95 1.62
N PHE A 268 2.70 3.70 2.70
CA PHE A 268 1.76 3.86 3.81
C PHE A 268 0.52 4.70 3.45
N LEU A 269 0.66 5.68 2.56
CA LEU A 269 -0.45 6.53 2.13
C LEU A 269 -1.57 5.73 1.45
N THR A 270 -1.26 4.57 0.84
CA THR A 270 -2.26 3.67 0.23
C THR A 270 -3.35 3.20 1.19
N ILE A 271 -3.07 3.21 2.50
CA ILE A 271 -4.09 2.96 3.54
C ILE A 271 -5.19 4.03 3.45
N TYR A 272 -4.81 5.30 3.28
CA TYR A 272 -5.77 6.40 3.18
C TYR A 272 -6.30 6.57 1.75
N MET A 273 -5.42 6.66 0.75
CA MET A 273 -5.79 6.88 -0.64
C MET A 273 -4.72 6.39 -1.63
N VAL A 274 -5.12 6.14 -2.88
CA VAL A 274 -4.19 5.88 -3.97
C VAL A 274 -3.85 7.20 -4.66
N ASP A 275 -2.58 7.62 -4.58
CA ASP A 275 -2.07 8.80 -5.25
C ASP A 275 -1.18 8.41 -6.43
N TRP A 276 -1.60 8.78 -7.63
CA TRP A 276 -0.87 8.55 -8.88
C TRP A 276 0.46 9.31 -8.96
N SER A 277 0.65 10.29 -8.08
CA SER A 277 1.93 10.99 -7.92
C SER A 277 3.07 10.06 -7.51
N LEU A 278 2.80 8.83 -7.05
CA LEU A 278 3.81 7.78 -6.87
C LEU A 278 4.63 7.53 -8.17
N LEU A 279 4.04 7.72 -9.35
CA LEU A 279 4.75 7.60 -10.63
C LEU A 279 5.97 8.53 -10.72
N LEU A 280 5.96 9.66 -10.00
CA LEU A 280 7.10 10.57 -9.92
C LEU A 280 8.34 9.87 -9.36
N VAL A 281 8.18 8.99 -8.36
CA VAL A 281 9.27 8.21 -7.78
C VAL A 281 9.88 7.28 -8.82
N ILE A 282 9.04 6.62 -9.63
CA ILE A 282 9.48 5.71 -10.69
C ILE A 282 10.26 6.49 -11.76
N ILE A 283 9.72 7.63 -12.20
CA ILE A 283 10.36 8.50 -13.20
C ILE A 283 11.73 9.01 -12.71
N ALA A 284 11.81 9.44 -11.45
CA ALA A 284 13.07 9.90 -10.85
C ALA A 284 14.07 8.75 -10.66
N GLY A 285 13.60 7.55 -10.29
CA GLY A 285 14.42 6.34 -10.22
C GLY A 285 15.03 5.97 -11.57
N TYR A 286 14.23 5.97 -12.64
CA TYR A 286 14.73 5.76 -14.01
C TYR A 286 15.72 6.84 -14.46
N TYR A 287 15.52 8.10 -14.05
CA TYR A 287 16.50 9.15 -14.33
C TYR A 287 17.83 8.89 -13.61
N LEU A 288 17.80 8.47 -12.34
CA LEU A 288 19.00 8.15 -11.57
C LEU A 288 19.83 7.02 -12.20
N ASP A 289 19.14 5.99 -12.69
CA ASP A 289 19.73 4.80 -13.30
C ASP A 289 20.23 5.09 -14.73
N ALA A 290 19.33 5.53 -15.63
CA ALA A 290 19.64 5.68 -17.04
C ALA A 290 20.32 7.00 -17.41
N LYS A 291 20.35 8.00 -16.50
CA LYS A 291 20.85 9.38 -16.73
C LYS A 291 20.25 10.11 -17.93
N VAL A 292 19.09 9.69 -18.41
CA VAL A 292 18.44 10.25 -19.60
C VAL A 292 17.77 11.58 -19.25
N LYS A 293 18.25 12.68 -19.87
CA LYS A 293 17.75 14.05 -19.65
C LYS A 293 16.24 14.23 -19.85
N ASN A 294 15.62 13.42 -20.72
CA ASN A 294 14.18 13.46 -20.97
C ASN A 294 13.36 13.11 -19.72
N PHE A 295 13.78 12.11 -18.93
CA PHE A 295 13.07 11.71 -17.71
C PHE A 295 13.19 12.77 -16.61
N LYS A 296 14.31 13.49 -16.55
CA LYS A 296 14.45 14.66 -15.67
C LYS A 296 13.46 15.76 -16.01
N ILE A 297 13.39 16.16 -17.28
CA ILE A 297 12.48 17.23 -17.72
C ILE A 297 11.04 16.82 -17.43
N MET A 298 10.69 15.56 -17.71
CA MET A 298 9.38 15.00 -17.40
C MET A 298 9.08 15.06 -15.89
N TYR A 299 10.03 14.68 -15.03
CA TYR A 299 9.89 14.78 -13.58
C TYR A 299 9.62 16.22 -13.13
N ILE A 300 10.45 17.18 -13.57
CA ILE A 300 10.33 18.59 -13.18
C ILE A 300 8.98 19.17 -13.61
N VAL A 301 8.53 18.88 -14.83
CA VAL A 301 7.23 19.37 -15.34
C VAL A 301 6.08 18.80 -14.51
N LEU A 302 6.07 17.49 -14.27
CA LEU A 302 4.99 16.84 -13.52
C LEU A 302 4.97 17.27 -12.05
N VAL A 303 6.14 17.41 -11.41
CA VAL A 303 6.24 17.95 -10.04
C VAL A 303 5.74 19.38 -9.98
N SER A 304 6.07 20.23 -10.96
CA SER A 304 5.62 21.62 -10.99
C SER A 304 4.10 21.74 -11.02
N ILE A 305 3.44 20.91 -11.84
CA ILE A 305 1.97 20.85 -11.91
C ILE A 305 1.41 20.28 -10.60
N SER A 306 2.00 19.19 -10.09
CA SER A 306 1.53 18.52 -8.88
C SER A 306 1.60 19.43 -7.66
N ILE A 307 2.66 20.23 -7.49
CA ILE A 307 2.81 21.15 -6.35
C ILE A 307 1.68 22.18 -6.31
N VAL A 308 1.21 22.66 -7.47
CA VAL A 308 0.09 23.61 -7.52
C VAL A 308 -1.19 22.98 -6.96
N PHE A 309 -1.51 21.75 -7.38
CA PHE A 309 -2.66 21.02 -6.85
C PHE A 309 -2.48 20.68 -5.36
N ASP A 310 -1.26 20.36 -4.93
CA ASP A 310 -0.98 20.09 -3.53
C ASP A 310 -1.20 21.33 -2.66
N ILE A 311 -0.82 22.53 -3.12
CA ILE A 311 -1.07 23.77 -2.37
C ILE A 311 -2.57 23.99 -2.14
N PHE A 312 -3.40 23.77 -3.17
CA PHE A 312 -4.86 23.89 -3.01
C PHE A 312 -5.42 22.87 -2.02
N ARG A 313 -4.92 21.64 -2.06
CA ARG A 313 -5.32 20.60 -1.11
C ARG A 313 -4.90 20.96 0.32
N PHE A 314 -3.66 21.41 0.51
CA PHE A 314 -3.15 21.82 1.82
C PHE A 314 -3.98 22.96 2.42
N ALA A 315 -4.37 23.93 1.59
CA ALA A 315 -5.24 25.04 2.01
C ALA A 315 -6.68 24.62 2.35
N ALA A 316 -7.14 23.49 1.80
CA ALA A 316 -8.48 22.94 2.04
C ALA A 316 -8.54 21.96 3.23
N LEU A 317 -7.40 21.66 3.88
CA LEU A 317 -7.39 20.76 5.03
C LEU A 317 -8.13 21.38 6.22
N PRO A 318 -9.05 20.65 6.88
CA PRO A 318 -9.64 21.11 8.14
C PRO A 318 -8.60 21.14 9.26
N ASP A 319 -8.91 21.79 10.37
CA ASP A 319 -8.05 21.77 11.55
C ASP A 319 -7.83 20.33 12.03
N PHE A 320 -6.57 19.98 12.32
CA PHE A 320 -6.19 18.64 12.81
C PHE A 320 -6.97 18.18 14.05
N ALA A 321 -7.45 19.12 14.87
CA ALA A 321 -8.25 18.83 16.06
C ALA A 321 -9.65 18.25 15.72
N ASN A 322 -10.13 18.47 14.49
CA ASN A 322 -11.44 18.01 14.03
C ASN A 322 -11.35 16.78 13.12
N MET A 323 -10.15 16.21 12.92
CA MET A 323 -9.95 15.03 12.09
C MET A 323 -10.06 13.73 12.91
N THR A 324 -10.52 12.66 12.27
CA THR A 324 -10.36 11.31 12.81
C THR A 324 -8.86 10.95 12.91
N PRO A 325 -8.47 9.99 13.76
CA PRO A 325 -7.09 9.50 13.81
C PRO A 325 -6.57 8.99 12.45
N GLY A 326 -7.44 8.37 11.64
CA GLY A 326 -7.11 7.86 10.31
C GLY A 326 -6.85 8.97 9.29
N GLU A 327 -7.68 10.00 9.26
CA GLU A 327 -7.50 11.17 8.40
C GLU A 327 -6.26 11.97 8.80
N SER A 328 -6.04 12.16 10.10
CA SER A 328 -4.85 12.85 10.62
C SER A 328 -3.56 12.14 10.19
N PHE A 329 -3.53 10.80 10.29
CA PHE A 329 -2.42 9.99 9.80
C PHE A 329 -2.21 10.14 8.29
N GLY A 330 -3.27 9.98 7.48
CA GLY A 330 -3.18 10.09 6.03
C GLY A 330 -2.73 11.48 5.57
N ASN A 331 -3.29 12.54 6.15
CA ASN A 331 -2.94 13.92 5.84
C ASN A 331 -1.51 14.28 6.31
N THR A 332 -1.05 13.70 7.42
CA THR A 332 0.34 13.84 7.87
C THR A 332 1.31 13.22 6.87
N LEU A 333 1.07 11.97 6.44
CA LEU A 333 1.89 11.31 5.42
C LEU A 333 1.92 12.08 4.11
N TRP A 334 0.75 12.51 3.64
CA TRP A 334 0.64 13.31 2.42
C TRP A 334 1.38 14.65 2.54
N THR A 335 1.32 15.31 3.71
CA THR A 335 2.07 16.56 3.94
C THR A 335 3.57 16.35 3.87
N PHE A 336 4.10 15.26 4.44
CA PHE A 336 5.52 14.93 4.31
C PHE A 336 5.92 14.66 2.85
N ILE A 337 5.08 13.96 2.09
CA ILE A 337 5.30 13.73 0.65
C ILE A 337 5.32 15.05 -0.12
N PHE A 338 4.39 15.94 0.18
CA PHE A 338 4.33 17.29 -0.42
C PHE A 338 5.63 18.07 -0.14
N LEU A 339 6.12 18.05 1.09
CA LEU A 339 7.38 18.73 1.47
C LEU A 339 8.63 18.10 0.83
N LEU A 340 8.60 16.79 0.54
CA LEU A 340 9.71 16.11 -0.13
C LEU A 340 9.83 16.47 -1.61
N LYS A 341 8.73 16.78 -2.31
CA LYS A 341 8.76 17.14 -3.74
C LYS A 341 9.74 18.28 -4.08
N PRO A 342 9.67 19.47 -3.45
CA PRO A 342 10.64 20.53 -3.72
C PRO A 342 12.06 20.19 -3.26
N LEU A 343 12.20 19.39 -2.20
CA LEU A 343 13.50 18.95 -1.70
C LEU A 343 14.19 18.06 -2.74
N ILE A 344 13.49 17.08 -3.31
CA ILE A 344 13.99 16.20 -4.37
C ILE A 344 14.39 16.98 -5.62
N VAL A 345 13.58 17.97 -6.04
CA VAL A 345 13.94 18.85 -7.16
C VAL A 345 15.24 19.61 -6.86
N GLY A 346 15.41 20.11 -5.63
CA GLY A 346 16.64 20.76 -5.19
C GLY A 346 17.86 19.82 -5.23
N THR A 347 17.70 18.60 -4.74
CA THR A 347 18.75 17.58 -4.73
C THR A 347 19.14 17.15 -6.15
N ILE A 348 18.18 17.01 -7.08
CA ILE A 348 18.47 16.77 -8.51
C ILE A 348 19.32 17.91 -9.10
N PHE A 349 18.97 19.17 -8.82
CA PHE A 349 19.72 20.31 -9.33
C PHE A 349 21.16 20.35 -8.79
N MET A 350 21.34 20.08 -7.50
CA MET A 350 22.66 20.05 -6.87
C MET A 350 23.52 18.89 -7.39
N TYR A 351 22.90 17.72 -7.62
CA TYR A 351 23.55 16.57 -8.24
C TYR A 351 24.07 16.89 -9.66
N GLU A 352 23.28 17.58 -10.49
CA GLU A 352 23.73 17.99 -11.82
C GLU A 352 24.86 19.02 -11.77
N LYS A 353 24.79 19.96 -10.83
CA LYS A 353 25.84 20.95 -10.65
C LYS A 353 27.18 20.29 -10.29
N GLU A 354 27.17 19.32 -9.38
CA GLU A 354 28.38 18.55 -9.02
C GLU A 354 28.96 17.80 -10.23
N GLY A 355 28.10 17.23 -11.10
CA GLY A 355 28.53 16.59 -12.34
C GLY A 355 29.17 17.56 -13.34
N LEU A 356 28.60 18.76 -13.51
CA LEU A 356 29.13 19.80 -14.39
C LEU A 356 30.45 20.40 -13.86
N ASP A 357 30.56 20.61 -12.55
CA ASP A 357 31.77 21.11 -11.90
C ASP A 357 32.93 20.09 -11.99
N ALA A 358 32.62 18.78 -11.95
CA ALA A 358 33.59 17.70 -12.15
C ALA A 358 34.10 17.62 -13.61
N GLU A 359 33.20 17.68 -14.60
CA GLU A 359 33.58 17.70 -16.03
C GLU A 359 34.35 18.98 -16.40
N GLY A 360 33.96 20.12 -15.82
CA GLY A 360 34.67 21.39 -15.96
C GLY A 360 36.09 21.32 -15.38
N GLY A 361 36.24 20.77 -14.17
CA GLY A 361 37.53 20.61 -13.49
C GLY A 361 38.52 19.70 -14.23
N GLU A 362 38.05 18.60 -14.84
CA GLU A 362 38.91 17.75 -15.69
C GLU A 362 39.37 18.46 -16.98
N SER A 363 38.54 19.34 -17.54
CA SER A 363 38.92 20.14 -18.72
C SER A 363 39.99 21.20 -18.40
N TYR A 364 39.94 21.81 -17.21
CA TYR A 364 40.97 22.75 -16.74
C TYR A 364 42.25 22.03 -16.32
N ALA A 365 42.15 20.86 -15.69
CA ALA A 365 43.31 20.03 -15.34
C ALA A 365 44.08 19.51 -16.58
N LYS A 366 43.37 19.25 -17.69
CA LYS A 366 44.01 18.94 -18.99
C LYS A 366 44.64 20.16 -19.67
N MET A 367 44.22 21.38 -19.34
CA MET A 367 44.82 22.62 -19.88
C MET A 367 46.04 23.09 -19.08
N GLU A 368 46.18 22.69 -17.82
CA GLU A 368 47.27 23.10 -16.92
C GLU A 368 48.47 22.13 -16.88
N ASP A 369 48.52 21.10 -17.72
CA ASP A 369 49.69 20.22 -17.86
C ASP A 369 50.40 20.42 -19.22
N PRO A 370 51.39 21.34 -19.32
CA PRO A 370 52.20 21.50 -20.53
C PRO A 370 53.22 20.36 -20.72
N SER A 371 53.24 19.32 -19.87
CA SER A 371 54.30 18.30 -19.86
C SER A 371 53.92 16.97 -20.51
N ARG A 372 52.68 16.79 -20.99
CA ARG A 372 52.29 15.57 -21.70
C ARG A 372 52.42 15.74 -23.21
N GLY A 373 53.67 15.75 -23.67
CA GLY A 373 54.02 15.55 -25.08
C GLY A 373 53.75 14.11 -25.52
N ASP A 374 53.42 13.99 -26.81
CA ASP A 374 53.25 12.78 -27.62
C ASP A 374 52.16 11.78 -27.20
N ASP A 375 51.08 11.73 -27.99
CA ASP A 375 50.92 10.62 -28.93
C ASP A 375 49.95 11.04 -30.05
N ASN A 376 50.53 11.20 -31.25
CA ASN A 376 49.80 11.28 -32.51
C ASN A 376 49.19 9.91 -32.86
N ASP A 377 48.15 9.98 -33.68
CA ASP A 377 47.69 8.97 -34.64
C ASP A 377 47.00 7.70 -34.10
N GLU A 378 45.67 7.65 -34.18
CA GLU A 378 44.98 6.92 -35.25
C GLU A 378 43.44 7.07 -35.14
N ILE A 379 42.88 7.80 -36.09
CA ILE A 379 41.46 7.74 -36.48
C ILE A 379 41.42 6.93 -37.78
N ALA A 380 40.77 5.76 -37.76
CA ALA A 380 40.21 5.00 -38.89
C ALA A 380 39.57 3.73 -38.29
N GLU A 381 38.35 3.28 -38.55
CA GLU A 381 37.26 3.56 -39.49
C GLU A 381 35.93 3.21 -38.79
#